data_AF-A0A6S6SHJ3-F1
#
_entry.id   AF-A0A6S6SHJ3-F1
#
_cell.length_a   1.000
_cell.length_b   1.000
_cell.length_c   1.000
_cell.angle_alpha   90.00
_cell.angle_beta   90.00
_cell.angle_gamma   90.00
#
_symmetry.space_group_name_H-M   'P 1'
#
loop_
_entity.id
_entity.type
_entity.pdbx_description
1 polymer ?
#
loop_
_entity_poly.entity_id
_entity_poly.type
_entity_poly.pdbx_seq_one_letter_code
_entity_poly.pdbx_strand_id
1 'polypeptide(L)'
;MKKKLWLLSIVGLVIFSACGGSSEKAKELQQKILKLVGIPQSIVVNICQDDNNNGFCESIELQAKVTFSQGDTMQTILSKITQTAEGRYLLETYDPTKPLLLELKDENSQYFTSNFILPFNGFEEREEELDVLEEKELSILQAMIDKGVLTTQNVSAARAMQNVDDFYRILLRDLEHNLQILTDKGLTTQQAVSASLIEMADELLINGIENTIPAKMNACNNDQVCVDAILDPLSIELVLTDDEANVIVANIEQTEENEPGVNDSGIVDSNQDKIDLADYLPVSSSTKSYITKYNSLTSSNEETVDSYSESITRNNNTLEYIHNDDSNYSTIVTINENNISSYSDGYEYKNTTNRYANIGDPTWTYSYSAEGDGYATQTDETCIFEARLTEFTHGGYSYNGDILKEKCTMVTTSDINGEERIETDISYGYFQKEIGIIADIDDDCVNQETFVTEDTEGCSPNSYYYDYLVE
;
A
#
# COMPACT_ATOMS: atom_id res chain seq x y z
N MET A 1 -2.10 52.03 13.74
CA MET A 1 -0.83 51.71 13.06
C MET A 1 -1.08 50.61 12.06
N LYS A 2 -0.69 50.83 10.80
CA LYS A 2 -0.86 49.88 9.69
C LYS A 2 0.03 48.67 9.93
N LYS A 3 -0.53 47.46 9.97
CA LYS A 3 0.24 46.22 9.82
C LYS A 3 -0.35 45.46 8.64
N LYS A 4 0.55 45.16 7.70
CA LYS A 4 0.26 44.66 6.37
C LYS A 4 -0.20 43.21 6.47
N LEU A 5 -1.34 42.93 5.85
CA LEU A 5 -1.79 41.60 5.48
C LEU A 5 -0.78 41.06 4.46
N TRP A 6 -0.04 40.02 4.79
CA TRP A 6 0.77 39.26 3.83
C TRP A 6 0.09 37.89 3.68
N LEU A 7 -0.96 37.88 2.86
CA LEU A 7 -1.51 36.68 2.24
C LEU A 7 -0.57 36.34 1.09
N LEU A 8 0.14 35.22 1.18
CA LEU A 8 0.90 34.65 0.07
C LEU A 8 0.63 33.15 -0.04
N SER A 9 -0.65 32.79 -0.10
CA SER A 9 -1.05 31.62 -0.87
C SER A 9 -0.85 32.01 -2.34
N ILE A 10 0.27 31.60 -2.94
CA ILE A 10 0.48 31.76 -4.38
C ILE A 10 -0.32 30.67 -5.08
N VAL A 11 -1.62 30.93 -5.29
CA VAL A 11 -2.38 30.22 -6.32
C VAL A 11 -2.02 30.88 -7.66
N GLY A 12 -1.08 30.29 -8.39
CA GLY A 12 -0.71 30.74 -9.72
C GLY A 12 -1.80 30.37 -10.74
N LEU A 13 -2.72 31.28 -11.01
CA LEU A 13 -3.71 31.15 -12.10
C LEU A 13 -3.06 31.48 -13.45
N VAL A 14 -2.99 30.48 -14.34
CA VAL A 14 -2.56 30.61 -15.74
C VAL A 14 -3.79 30.98 -16.57
N ILE A 15 -3.79 32.13 -17.23
CA ILE A 15 -4.81 32.47 -18.23
C ILE A 15 -4.10 32.96 -19.50
N PHE A 16 -4.20 32.20 -20.58
CA PHE A 16 -3.77 32.62 -21.91
C PHE A 16 -4.90 33.36 -22.61
N SER A 17 -4.74 34.68 -22.77
CA SER A 17 -5.52 35.44 -23.74
C SER A 17 -4.56 36.11 -24.73
N ALA A 18 -4.35 35.48 -25.89
CA ALA A 18 -3.82 36.20 -27.05
C ALA A 18 -4.23 35.54 -28.39
N CYS A 19 -4.84 36.38 -29.22
CA CYS A 19 -5.19 36.19 -30.62
C CYS A 19 -4.14 35.46 -31.47
N GLY A 20 -4.63 34.55 -32.33
CA GLY A 20 -3.98 34.22 -33.60
C GLY A 20 -3.81 32.73 -33.85
N GLY A 21 -4.82 32.11 -34.47
CA GLY A 21 -4.74 30.84 -35.23
C GLY A 21 -3.75 29.79 -34.72
N SER A 22 -4.02 29.19 -33.56
CA SER A 22 -3.27 28.03 -33.05
C SER A 22 -3.85 26.73 -33.62
N SER A 23 -2.98 25.81 -34.06
CA SER A 23 -3.38 24.47 -34.52
C SER A 23 -4.03 23.68 -33.38
N GLU A 24 -4.90 22.71 -33.71
CA GLU A 24 -5.71 21.94 -32.74
C GLU A 24 -4.87 21.32 -31.61
N LYS A 25 -3.69 20.76 -31.93
CA LYS A 25 -2.71 20.25 -30.94
C LYS A 25 -2.21 21.33 -29.98
N ALA A 26 -1.92 22.52 -30.48
CA ALA A 26 -1.41 23.61 -29.65
C ALA A 26 -2.51 24.23 -28.75
N LYS A 27 -3.80 23.92 -28.97
CA LYS A 27 -4.88 24.21 -28.01
C LYS A 27 -4.96 23.15 -26.92
N GLU A 28 -4.85 21.88 -27.30
CA GLU A 28 -4.82 20.73 -26.38
C GLU A 28 -3.65 20.83 -25.38
N LEU A 29 -2.53 21.37 -25.83
CA LEU A 29 -1.34 21.62 -25.02
C LEU A 29 -1.43 22.82 -24.09
N GLN A 30 -2.27 23.80 -24.43
CA GLN A 30 -2.57 24.93 -23.55
C GLN A 30 -3.47 24.53 -22.37
N GLN A 31 -3.93 23.27 -22.32
CA GLN A 31 -4.88 22.79 -21.32
C GLN A 31 -4.24 22.02 -20.17
N LYS A 32 -2.99 21.56 -20.29
CA LYS A 32 -2.32 20.81 -19.21
C LYS A 32 -1.41 21.71 -18.37
N ILE A 33 -1.54 21.64 -17.05
CA ILE A 33 -0.79 22.49 -16.09
C ILE A 33 -0.18 21.62 -14.98
N LEU A 34 1.13 21.73 -14.78
CA LEU A 34 1.82 21.18 -13.61
C LEU A 34 1.82 22.22 -12.47
N LYS A 35 1.36 21.81 -11.29
CA LYS A 35 1.18 22.68 -10.13
C LYS A 35 2.06 22.21 -8.97
N LEU A 36 3.17 22.90 -8.75
CA LEU A 36 4.02 22.64 -7.59
C LEU A 36 3.33 23.10 -6.29
N VAL A 37 3.18 22.22 -5.31
CA VAL A 37 2.57 22.51 -4.01
C VAL A 37 3.48 22.02 -2.89
N GLY A 38 3.75 22.89 -1.91
CA GLY A 38 4.55 22.55 -0.73
C GLY A 38 6.05 22.35 -0.97
N ILE A 39 6.50 22.34 -2.23
CA ILE A 39 7.90 22.16 -2.61
C ILE A 39 8.54 23.53 -2.92
N PRO A 40 9.62 23.93 -2.23
CA PRO A 40 10.33 25.16 -2.54
C PRO A 40 10.88 25.12 -3.97
N GLN A 41 10.57 26.14 -4.77
CA GLN A 41 11.03 26.19 -6.16
C GLN A 41 12.56 26.21 -6.29
N SER A 42 13.27 26.73 -5.28
CA SER A 42 14.73 26.79 -5.25
C SER A 42 15.41 25.43 -5.21
N ILE A 43 14.69 24.37 -4.85
CA ILE A 43 15.23 23.02 -4.73
C ILE A 43 14.87 22.15 -5.94
N VAL A 44 14.05 22.64 -6.87
CA VAL A 44 13.69 21.88 -8.08
C VAL A 44 14.86 21.93 -9.05
N VAL A 45 15.37 20.77 -9.45
CA VAL A 45 16.46 20.65 -10.42
C VAL A 45 15.88 20.45 -11.81
N ASN A 46 15.03 19.42 -11.98
CA ASN A 46 14.41 19.06 -13.26
C ASN A 46 12.99 18.52 -13.08
N ILE A 47 12.19 18.63 -14.15
CA ILE A 47 10.97 17.85 -14.36
C ILE A 47 11.13 17.13 -15.70
N CYS A 48 10.85 15.83 -15.75
CA CYS A 48 10.97 15.01 -16.96
C CYS A 48 9.85 13.94 -17.05
N GLN A 49 9.70 13.31 -18.21
CA GLN A 49 8.96 12.06 -18.35
C GLN A 49 9.93 10.89 -18.36
N ASP A 50 9.60 9.85 -17.59
CA ASP A 50 10.40 8.64 -17.50
C ASP A 50 10.16 7.79 -18.75
N ASP A 51 11.02 7.95 -19.77
CA ASP A 51 10.79 7.34 -21.07
C ASP A 51 11.14 5.84 -21.09
N ASN A 52 12.04 5.43 -20.20
CA ASN A 52 12.59 4.08 -20.10
C ASN A 52 12.23 3.38 -18.79
N ASN A 53 11.38 3.99 -17.96
CA ASN A 53 10.93 3.51 -16.65
C ASN A 53 12.08 3.18 -15.70
N ASN A 54 13.19 3.92 -15.77
CA ASN A 54 14.34 3.68 -14.91
C ASN A 54 14.35 4.57 -13.66
N GLY A 55 13.42 5.51 -13.54
CA GLY A 55 13.29 6.40 -12.40
C GLY A 55 14.28 7.56 -12.35
N PHE A 56 15.00 7.86 -13.44
CA PHE A 56 16.00 8.93 -13.51
C PHE A 56 15.72 9.92 -14.64
N CYS A 57 15.92 11.22 -14.37
CA CYS A 57 15.86 12.26 -15.42
C CYS A 57 17.12 12.31 -16.30
N GLU A 58 17.26 11.35 -17.21
CA GLU A 58 18.44 11.19 -18.06
C GLU A 58 18.56 12.24 -19.16
N SER A 59 19.79 12.41 -19.66
CA SER A 59 20.07 13.30 -20.78
C SER A 59 19.51 12.83 -22.13
N ILE A 60 18.97 11.60 -22.24
CA ILE A 60 18.35 11.09 -23.47
C ILE A 60 16.84 11.29 -23.52
N GLU A 61 16.20 11.62 -22.39
CA GLU A 61 14.76 11.95 -22.25
C GLU A 61 14.47 13.40 -22.71
N LEU A 62 15.24 13.83 -23.71
CA LEU A 62 15.49 15.21 -24.13
C LEU A 62 14.28 15.95 -24.71
N GLN A 63 13.09 15.35 -24.73
CA GLN A 63 11.89 16.06 -25.19
C GLN A 63 11.23 16.88 -24.08
N ALA A 64 11.69 16.72 -22.83
CA ALA A 64 10.97 17.17 -21.63
C ALA A 64 11.81 17.88 -20.54
N LYS A 65 13.14 17.89 -20.61
CA LYS A 65 13.98 18.35 -19.48
C LYS A 65 13.93 19.87 -19.27
N VAL A 66 13.36 20.30 -18.14
CA VAL A 66 13.36 21.71 -17.71
C VAL A 66 14.35 21.92 -16.57
N THR A 67 15.51 22.50 -16.84
CA THR A 67 16.52 22.77 -15.80
C THR A 67 16.35 24.14 -15.17
N PHE A 68 16.24 24.18 -13.85
CA PHE A 68 16.17 25.42 -13.08
C PHE A 68 17.52 25.79 -12.49
N SER A 69 17.76 27.08 -12.33
CA SER A 69 18.98 27.63 -11.73
C SER A 69 18.63 28.41 -10.47
N GLN A 70 19.48 28.32 -9.46
CA GLN A 70 19.31 29.05 -8.21
C GLN A 70 19.21 30.57 -8.48
N GLY A 71 18.08 31.17 -8.08
CA GLY A 71 17.79 32.59 -8.33
C GLY A 71 16.86 32.87 -9.52
N ASP A 72 16.39 31.84 -10.23
CA ASP A 72 15.34 32.00 -11.24
C ASP A 72 14.07 32.59 -10.59
N THR A 73 13.47 33.59 -11.25
CA THR A 73 12.19 34.15 -10.81
C THR A 73 11.04 33.23 -11.19
N MET A 74 9.89 33.35 -10.53
CA MET A 74 8.64 32.66 -10.92
C MET A 74 8.36 32.75 -12.42
N GLN A 75 8.57 33.92 -13.01
CA GLN A 75 8.35 34.14 -14.43
C GLN A 75 9.40 33.41 -15.30
N THR A 76 10.63 33.29 -14.81
CA THR A 76 11.72 32.55 -15.48
C THR A 76 11.48 31.05 -15.42
N ILE A 77 11.10 30.52 -14.25
CA ILE A 77 10.72 29.12 -14.05
C ILE A 77 9.56 28.75 -14.96
N LEU A 78 8.49 29.56 -14.95
CA LEU A 78 7.34 29.39 -15.86
C LEU A 78 7.76 29.48 -17.32
N SER A 79 8.65 30.41 -17.68
CA SER A 79 9.15 30.52 -19.06
C SER A 79 9.99 29.30 -19.47
N LYS A 80 10.69 28.64 -18.55
CA LYS A 80 11.50 27.45 -18.83
C LYS A 80 10.65 26.19 -18.94
N ILE A 81 9.60 26.07 -18.11
CA ILE A 81 8.58 25.01 -18.25
C ILE A 81 7.83 25.16 -19.58
N THR A 82 7.68 26.40 -20.07
CA THR A 82 6.96 26.71 -21.31
C THR A 82 7.85 26.94 -22.54
N GLN A 83 9.18 26.99 -22.40
CA GLN A 83 10.13 27.16 -23.49
C GLN A 83 11.44 26.43 -23.18
N THR A 84 11.67 25.30 -23.86
CA THR A 84 13.01 24.72 -23.96
C THR A 84 13.83 25.43 -25.04
N ALA A 85 15.15 25.25 -25.02
CA ALA A 85 16.09 25.87 -25.96
C ALA A 85 15.86 25.51 -27.45
N GLU A 86 15.01 24.51 -27.72
CA GLU A 86 14.66 24.04 -29.07
C GLU A 86 13.24 24.43 -29.50
N GLY A 87 12.49 25.14 -28.67
CA GLY A 87 11.11 25.57 -28.97
C GLY A 87 10.07 24.44 -28.93
N ARG A 88 10.38 23.32 -28.27
CA ARG A 88 9.42 22.25 -27.97
C ARG A 88 8.99 22.31 -26.50
N TYR A 89 7.73 22.04 -26.22
CA TYR A 89 7.14 22.16 -24.89
C TYR A 89 7.25 20.79 -24.18
N LEU A 90 7.53 20.75 -22.86
CA LEU A 90 7.46 19.50 -22.07
C LEU A 90 6.15 18.74 -22.32
N LEU A 91 5.07 19.50 -22.48
CA LEU A 91 3.74 18.95 -22.74
C LEU A 91 3.55 18.58 -24.22
N GLU A 92 4.30 19.15 -25.16
CA GLU A 92 4.11 18.94 -26.62
C GLU A 92 4.33 17.50 -27.07
N THR A 93 5.23 16.82 -26.38
CA THR A 93 5.60 15.43 -26.63
C THR A 93 5.13 14.54 -25.48
N TYR A 94 4.21 15.05 -24.66
CA TYR A 94 3.73 14.36 -23.47
C TYR A 94 3.03 13.06 -23.82
N ASP A 95 3.52 11.97 -23.24
CA ASP A 95 2.89 10.66 -23.33
C ASP A 95 2.07 10.38 -22.05
N PRO A 96 0.73 10.27 -22.12
CA PRO A 96 -0.11 10.00 -20.96
C PRO A 96 0.19 8.67 -20.28
N THR A 97 0.78 7.71 -21.00
CA THR A 97 1.09 6.39 -20.43
C THR A 97 2.41 6.38 -19.66
N LYS A 98 3.12 7.51 -19.58
CA LYS A 98 4.46 7.57 -18.97
C LYS A 98 4.47 8.37 -17.68
N PRO A 99 5.23 7.93 -16.66
CA PRO A 99 5.39 8.66 -15.41
C PRO A 99 6.03 10.04 -15.61
N LEU A 100 5.71 10.95 -14.70
CA LEU A 100 6.38 12.22 -14.52
C LEU A 100 7.35 12.12 -13.34
N LEU A 101 8.56 12.65 -13.49
CA LEU A 101 9.56 12.68 -12.43
C LEU A 101 9.89 14.12 -12.05
N LEU A 102 9.98 14.38 -10.75
CA LEU A 102 10.44 15.65 -10.19
C LEU A 102 11.78 15.42 -9.48
N GLU A 103 12.86 15.89 -10.09
CA GLU A 103 14.20 15.85 -9.50
C GLU A 103 14.41 17.06 -8.59
N LEU A 104 14.79 16.78 -7.35
CA LEU A 104 14.97 17.75 -6.28
C LEU A 104 16.39 17.69 -5.72
N LYS A 105 16.90 18.83 -5.27
CA LYS A 105 18.16 18.97 -4.55
C LYS A 105 18.10 20.21 -3.65
N ASP A 106 18.05 20.00 -2.35
CA ASP A 106 18.18 21.09 -1.38
C ASP A 106 19.61 21.18 -0.83
N GLU A 107 20.39 22.11 -1.38
CA GLU A 107 21.75 22.36 -0.89
C GLU A 107 21.80 22.93 0.53
N ASN A 108 20.66 23.37 1.07
CA ASN A 108 20.54 23.92 2.43
C ASN A 108 19.84 22.96 3.40
N SER A 109 19.47 21.75 2.96
CA SER A 109 18.88 20.76 3.86
C SER A 109 19.86 20.43 5.00
N GLN A 110 19.31 20.24 6.19
CA GLN A 110 20.09 19.78 7.34
C GLN A 110 20.35 18.27 7.31
N TYR A 111 19.58 17.54 6.51
CA TYR A 111 19.57 16.09 6.53
C TYR A 111 20.06 15.49 5.21
N PHE A 112 19.55 15.93 4.06
CA PHE A 112 19.85 15.29 2.78
C PHE A 112 20.13 16.29 1.67
N THR A 113 21.38 16.31 1.18
CA THR A 113 21.88 17.31 0.21
C THR A 113 22.12 16.75 -1.19
N SER A 114 21.96 15.44 -1.36
CA SER A 114 22.04 14.75 -2.64
C SER A 114 20.76 14.94 -3.46
N ASN A 115 20.82 14.66 -4.76
CA ASN A 115 19.62 14.68 -5.59
C ASN A 115 18.71 13.51 -5.22
N PHE A 116 17.41 13.74 -5.23
CA PHE A 116 16.38 12.70 -5.12
C PHE A 116 15.22 12.99 -6.06
N ILE A 117 14.41 11.97 -6.36
CA ILE A 117 13.37 12.05 -7.39
C ILE A 117 12.05 11.62 -6.79
N LEU A 118 11.02 12.45 -6.93
CA LEU A 118 9.64 12.08 -6.65
C LEU A 118 8.94 11.62 -7.93
N PRO A 119 8.42 10.39 -7.99
CA PRO A 119 7.65 9.89 -9.12
C PRO A 119 6.18 10.30 -9.01
N PHE A 120 5.56 10.52 -10.17
CA PHE A 120 4.16 10.85 -10.34
C PHE A 120 3.58 10.09 -11.51
N ASN A 121 2.30 9.73 -11.41
CA ASN A 121 1.52 9.28 -12.55
C ASN A 121 1.33 10.41 -13.54
N GLY A 122 0.93 10.04 -14.76
CA GLY A 122 0.54 10.99 -15.78
C GLY A 122 -0.66 11.87 -15.41
N PHE A 123 -1.01 12.74 -16.35
CA PHE A 123 -2.31 13.40 -16.45
C PHE A 123 -3.41 12.34 -16.67
N GLU A 124 -4.59 12.58 -16.11
CA GLU A 124 -5.74 11.69 -16.26
C GLU A 124 -6.28 11.77 -17.70
N GLU A 125 -6.42 10.64 -18.38
CA GLU A 125 -7.06 10.61 -19.70
C GLU A 125 -8.56 10.96 -19.55
N ARG A 126 -8.96 12.16 -19.99
CA ARG A 126 -10.37 12.52 -20.15
C ARG A 126 -10.71 12.60 -21.64
N GLU A 127 -11.59 11.71 -22.10
CA GLU A 127 -12.01 11.67 -23.52
C GLU A 127 -12.89 12.87 -23.93
N GLU A 128 -13.42 13.66 -22.99
CA GLU A 128 -14.46 14.64 -23.32
C GLU A 128 -14.33 15.92 -22.47
N GLU A 129 -13.59 16.91 -22.98
CA GLU A 129 -13.93 18.36 -22.92
C GLU A 129 -12.69 19.22 -23.31
N LEU A 130 -12.63 19.60 -24.58
CA LEU A 130 -11.63 20.49 -25.19
C LEU A 130 -11.61 21.93 -24.63
N ASP A 131 -12.17 22.19 -23.44
CA ASP A 131 -12.25 23.53 -22.83
C ASP A 131 -11.93 23.54 -21.31
N VAL A 132 -11.56 22.41 -20.70
CA VAL A 132 -11.21 22.35 -19.26
C VAL A 132 -9.70 22.24 -19.08
N LEU A 133 -9.13 23.12 -18.25
CA LEU A 133 -7.73 23.01 -17.82
C LEU A 133 -7.57 21.78 -16.93
N GLU A 134 -6.64 20.90 -17.32
CA GLU A 134 -6.23 19.74 -16.56
C GLU A 134 -5.00 20.10 -15.70
N GLU A 135 -5.18 20.11 -14.37
CA GLU A 135 -4.10 20.40 -13.41
C GLU A 135 -3.58 19.09 -12.81
N LYS A 136 -2.25 18.88 -12.84
CA LYS A 136 -1.57 17.84 -12.08
C LYS A 136 -0.77 18.47 -10.95
N GLU A 137 -1.10 18.11 -9.72
CA GLU A 137 -0.35 18.51 -8.54
C GLU A 137 1.01 17.80 -8.50
N LEU A 138 2.07 18.52 -8.16
CA LEU A 138 3.39 17.97 -7.86
C LEU A 138 3.71 18.35 -6.41
N SER A 139 3.47 17.41 -5.50
CA SER A 139 3.64 17.54 -4.06
C SER A 139 4.01 16.19 -3.44
N ILE A 140 4.49 16.20 -2.19
CA ILE A 140 4.80 14.96 -1.47
C ILE A 140 3.53 14.12 -1.25
N LEU A 141 2.41 14.75 -0.89
CA LEU A 141 1.13 14.05 -0.74
C LEU A 141 0.65 13.46 -2.07
N GLN A 142 0.84 14.16 -3.19
CA GLN A 142 0.49 13.60 -4.49
C GLN A 142 1.40 12.44 -4.89
N ALA A 143 2.69 12.47 -4.55
CA ALA A 143 3.59 11.33 -4.76
C ALA A 143 3.15 10.10 -3.97
N MET A 144 2.69 10.28 -2.73
CA MET A 144 2.10 9.19 -1.91
C MET A 144 0.80 8.65 -2.51
N ILE A 145 -0.03 9.50 -3.13
CA ILE A 145 -1.24 9.07 -3.84
C ILE A 145 -0.90 8.31 -5.11
N ASP A 146 0.03 8.83 -5.91
CA ASP A 146 0.41 8.21 -7.17
C ASP A 146 1.10 6.85 -6.95
N LYS A 147 1.70 6.67 -5.77
CA LYS A 147 2.23 5.39 -5.29
C LYS A 147 1.15 4.44 -4.71
N GLY A 148 -0.09 4.91 -4.57
CA GLY A 148 -1.22 4.10 -4.09
C GLY A 148 -1.28 3.91 -2.57
N VAL A 149 -0.47 4.65 -1.79
CA VAL A 149 -0.45 4.54 -0.32
C VAL A 149 -1.46 5.49 0.33
N LEU A 150 -1.70 6.65 -0.29
CA LEU A 150 -2.80 7.55 0.08
C LEU A 150 -3.83 7.64 -1.03
N THR A 151 -5.04 8.10 -0.69
CA THR A 151 -6.05 8.50 -1.68
C THR A 151 -6.30 10.00 -1.65
N THR A 152 -6.87 10.51 -2.76
CA THR A 152 -7.34 11.90 -2.84
C THR A 152 -8.33 12.23 -1.72
N GLN A 153 -9.15 11.27 -1.27
CA GLN A 153 -10.05 11.46 -0.14
C GLN A 153 -9.28 11.66 1.16
N ASN A 154 -8.29 10.82 1.45
CA ASN A 154 -7.50 10.88 2.69
C ASN A 154 -6.84 12.24 2.90
N VAL A 155 -6.43 12.92 1.83
CA VAL A 155 -5.69 14.20 1.94
C VAL A 155 -6.55 15.43 1.64
N SER A 156 -7.81 15.27 1.28
CA SER A 156 -8.67 16.38 0.83
C SER A 156 -8.77 17.49 1.88
N ALA A 157 -8.98 17.12 3.15
CA ALA A 157 -9.02 18.06 4.26
C ALA A 157 -7.65 18.66 4.60
N ALA A 158 -6.58 17.86 4.53
CA ALA A 158 -5.21 18.33 4.75
C ALA A 158 -4.78 19.37 3.71
N ARG A 159 -5.15 19.19 2.44
CA ARG A 159 -4.91 20.17 1.37
C ARG A 159 -5.66 21.49 1.58
N ALA A 160 -6.76 21.47 2.32
CA ALA A 160 -7.62 22.63 2.56
C ALA A 160 -7.40 23.29 3.94
N MET A 161 -6.51 22.76 4.78
CA MET A 161 -6.35 23.26 6.15
C MET A 161 -5.58 24.58 6.23
N GLN A 162 -5.76 25.32 7.31
CA GLN A 162 -4.94 26.47 7.66
C GLN A 162 -3.51 26.02 7.95
N ASN A 163 -2.53 26.85 7.59
CA ASN A 163 -1.10 26.56 7.77
C ASN A 163 -0.63 25.28 7.04
N VAL A 164 -1.28 24.95 5.92
CA VAL A 164 -0.88 23.83 5.05
C VAL A 164 0.56 23.95 4.55
N ASP A 165 1.08 25.17 4.39
CA ASP A 165 2.48 25.42 4.01
C ASP A 165 3.46 24.95 5.09
N ASP A 166 3.15 25.15 6.38
CA ASP A 166 3.98 24.66 7.49
C ASP A 166 3.94 23.14 7.53
N PHE A 167 2.78 22.54 7.27
CA PHE A 167 2.64 21.09 7.18
C PHE A 167 3.48 20.50 6.03
N TYR A 168 3.40 21.05 4.82
CA TYR A 168 4.25 20.59 3.71
C TYR A 168 5.75 20.79 3.97
N ARG A 169 6.13 21.86 4.69
CA ARG A 169 7.52 22.06 5.10
C ARG A 169 8.01 20.94 6.02
N ILE A 170 7.15 20.49 6.94
CA ILE A 170 7.45 19.35 7.83
C ILE A 170 7.57 18.07 7.01
N LEU A 171 6.63 17.80 6.09
CA LEU A 171 6.72 16.64 5.20
C LEU A 171 8.04 16.61 4.41
N LEU A 172 8.45 17.74 3.82
CA LEU A 172 9.70 17.78 3.07
C LEU A 172 10.92 17.54 3.96
N ARG A 173 10.97 18.21 5.12
CA ARG A 173 12.07 18.07 6.07
C ARG A 173 12.20 16.62 6.56
N ASP A 174 11.08 16.00 6.90
CA ASP A 174 11.07 14.66 7.50
C ASP A 174 11.31 13.59 6.43
N LEU A 175 10.84 13.80 5.20
CA LEU A 175 11.23 13.00 4.04
C LEU A 175 12.76 13.03 3.87
N GLU A 176 13.38 14.21 3.82
CA GLU A 176 14.83 14.36 3.71
C GLU A 176 15.56 13.66 4.87
N HIS A 177 15.02 13.72 6.08
CA HIS A 177 15.59 13.01 7.23
C HIS A 177 15.56 11.49 7.04
N ASN A 178 14.42 10.95 6.61
CA ASN A 178 14.27 9.53 6.34
C ASN A 178 15.16 9.06 5.18
N LEU A 179 15.34 9.90 4.15
CA LEU A 179 16.31 9.63 3.08
C LEU A 179 17.73 9.49 3.62
N GLN A 180 18.15 10.38 4.52
CA GLN A 180 19.46 10.30 5.14
C GLN A 180 19.62 9.02 5.95
N ILE A 181 18.63 8.68 6.80
CA ILE A 181 18.66 7.47 7.64
C ILE A 181 18.78 6.20 6.78
N LEU A 182 17.93 6.08 5.75
CA LEU A 182 17.89 4.89 4.91
C LEU A 182 19.12 4.76 3.99
N THR A 183 19.64 5.87 3.47
CA THR A 183 20.86 5.85 2.66
C THR A 183 22.11 5.57 3.51
N ASP A 184 22.15 6.02 4.77
CA ASP A 184 23.20 5.65 5.73
C ASP A 184 23.19 4.15 6.05
N LYS A 185 22.02 3.50 5.94
CA LYS A 185 21.87 2.03 6.07
C LYS A 185 22.10 1.28 4.75
N GLY A 186 22.51 1.95 3.68
CA GLY A 186 22.96 1.31 2.44
C GLY A 186 21.92 1.25 1.33
N LEU A 187 20.71 1.77 1.53
CA LEU A 187 19.73 1.85 0.44
C LEU A 187 20.16 2.88 -0.61
N THR A 188 19.82 2.60 -1.87
CA THR A 188 19.90 3.62 -2.92
C THR A 188 18.92 4.75 -2.65
N THR A 189 19.17 5.95 -3.19
CA THR A 189 18.26 7.09 -3.00
C THR A 189 16.84 6.80 -3.51
N GLN A 190 16.70 6.03 -4.59
CA GLN A 190 15.39 5.63 -5.12
C GLN A 190 14.63 4.71 -4.15
N GLN A 191 15.31 3.68 -3.62
CA GLN A 191 14.76 2.82 -2.58
C GLN A 191 14.38 3.61 -1.33
N ALA A 192 15.24 4.55 -0.91
CA ALA A 192 15.00 5.41 0.24
C ALA A 192 13.79 6.36 0.04
N VAL A 193 13.62 6.96 -1.14
CA VAL A 193 12.41 7.76 -1.45
C VAL A 193 11.18 6.88 -1.40
N SER A 194 11.25 5.74 -2.08
CA SER A 194 10.15 4.78 -2.16
C SER A 194 9.68 4.37 -0.77
N ALA A 195 10.59 3.90 0.09
CA ALA A 195 10.28 3.47 1.44
C ALA A 195 9.83 4.64 2.35
N SER A 196 10.51 5.79 2.30
CA SER A 196 10.12 6.97 3.09
C SER A 196 8.70 7.45 2.78
N LEU A 197 8.29 7.44 1.50
CA LEU A 197 6.94 7.84 1.12
C LEU A 197 5.87 6.87 1.65
N ILE A 198 6.17 5.57 1.70
CA ILE A 198 5.26 4.57 2.29
C ILE A 198 5.13 4.82 3.79
N GLU A 199 6.25 4.84 4.51
CA GLU A 199 6.24 4.97 5.97
C GLU A 199 5.55 6.24 6.42
N MET A 200 5.91 7.38 5.81
CA MET A 200 5.29 8.65 6.14
C MET A 200 3.79 8.65 5.82
N ALA A 201 3.35 7.97 4.77
CA ALA A 201 1.93 7.88 4.46
C ALA A 201 1.17 7.07 5.52
N ASP A 202 1.72 5.94 5.96
CA ASP A 202 1.14 5.11 7.01
C ASP A 202 1.04 5.89 8.34
N GLU A 203 2.11 6.60 8.71
CA GLU A 203 2.12 7.44 9.90
C GLU A 203 1.13 8.61 9.80
N LEU A 204 0.98 9.22 8.63
CA LEU A 204 -0.04 10.23 8.40
C LEU A 204 -1.47 9.67 8.57
N LEU A 205 -1.72 8.44 8.12
CA LEU A 205 -3.01 7.77 8.30
C LEU A 205 -3.29 7.48 9.79
N ILE A 206 -2.33 6.90 10.50
CA ILE A 206 -2.41 6.61 11.95
C ILE A 206 -2.70 7.89 12.73
N ASN A 207 -2.03 8.99 12.36
CA ASN A 207 -2.20 10.28 13.02
C ASN A 207 -3.43 11.07 12.53
N GLY A 208 -4.21 10.51 11.61
CA GLY A 208 -5.51 11.02 11.19
C GLY A 208 -5.41 12.22 10.24
N ILE A 209 -4.62 12.11 9.19
CA ILE A 209 -4.50 13.09 8.09
C ILE A 209 -5.85 13.50 7.47
N GLU A 210 -6.83 12.58 7.46
CA GLU A 210 -8.14 12.85 6.86
C GLU A 210 -8.97 13.85 7.67
N ASN A 211 -8.84 13.84 9.01
CA ASN A 211 -9.78 14.58 9.87
C ASN A 211 -9.11 15.21 11.09
N THR A 212 -8.28 14.46 11.82
CA THR A 212 -7.73 14.86 13.12
C THR A 212 -6.69 15.98 12.99
N ILE A 213 -5.67 15.79 12.15
CA ILE A 213 -4.64 16.82 11.92
C ILE A 213 -5.27 18.09 11.35
N PRO A 214 -6.07 18.04 10.26
CA PRO A 214 -6.71 19.24 9.72
C PRO A 214 -7.60 19.98 10.72
N ALA A 215 -8.40 19.26 11.53
CA ALA A 215 -9.27 19.88 12.52
C ALA A 215 -8.47 20.61 13.61
N LYS A 216 -7.41 19.98 14.14
CA LYS A 216 -6.53 20.61 15.14
C LYS A 216 -5.81 21.83 14.55
N MET A 217 -5.27 21.71 13.33
CA MET A 217 -4.59 22.80 12.63
C MET A 217 -5.51 23.99 12.38
N ASN A 218 -6.74 23.74 11.92
CA ASN A 218 -7.75 24.78 11.71
C ASN A 218 -8.19 25.47 13.00
N ALA A 219 -8.14 24.78 14.15
CA ALA A 219 -8.47 25.36 15.45
C ALA A 219 -7.40 26.35 15.96
N CYS A 220 -6.17 26.28 15.45
CA CYS A 220 -5.08 27.17 15.89
C CYS A 220 -5.25 28.63 15.44
N ASN A 221 -6.12 28.93 14.47
CA ASN A 221 -6.37 30.30 13.98
C ASN A 221 -5.07 31.07 13.61
N ASN A 222 -4.09 30.37 13.03
CA ASN A 222 -2.74 30.87 12.70
C ASN A 222 -1.86 31.27 13.91
N ASP A 223 -2.13 30.72 15.10
CA ASP A 223 -1.18 30.79 16.22
C ASP A 223 -0.04 29.78 15.99
N GLN A 224 1.17 30.29 15.72
CA GLN A 224 2.34 29.45 15.43
C GLN A 224 2.68 28.51 16.57
N VAL A 225 2.55 28.94 17.83
CA VAL A 225 2.87 28.07 18.99
C VAL A 225 1.91 26.89 19.04
N CYS A 226 0.65 27.10 18.64
CA CYS A 226 -0.35 26.05 18.53
C CYS A 226 -0.06 25.12 17.35
N VAL A 227 0.31 25.68 16.19
CA VAL A 227 0.69 24.92 14.99
C VAL A 227 1.90 24.02 15.28
N ASP A 228 2.95 24.57 15.87
CA ASP A 228 4.17 23.83 16.24
C ASP A 228 3.84 22.72 17.25
N ALA A 229 2.95 22.96 18.22
CA ALA A 229 2.52 21.94 19.18
C ALA A 229 1.73 20.77 18.55
N ILE A 230 1.27 20.90 17.30
CA ILE A 230 0.64 19.81 16.53
C ILE A 230 1.66 19.16 15.61
N LEU A 231 2.47 19.96 14.91
CA LEU A 231 3.39 19.48 13.89
C LEU A 231 4.66 18.87 14.48
N ASP A 232 5.15 19.33 15.62
CA ASP A 232 6.36 18.78 16.26
C ASP A 232 6.14 17.33 16.72
N PRO A 233 5.05 16.97 17.42
CA PRO A 233 4.76 15.57 17.72
C PRO A 233 4.56 14.73 16.47
N LEU A 234 3.81 15.24 15.48
CA LEU A 234 3.60 14.52 14.22
C LEU A 234 4.93 14.22 13.53
N SER A 235 5.85 15.18 13.52
CA SER A 235 7.17 14.99 12.91
C SER A 235 7.99 13.90 13.58
N ILE A 236 7.86 13.75 14.91
CA ILE A 236 8.56 12.67 15.63
C ILE A 236 8.08 11.31 15.13
N GLU A 237 6.78 11.15 14.87
CA GLU A 237 6.22 9.91 14.33
C GLU A 237 6.60 9.71 12.85
N LEU A 238 6.63 10.78 12.03
CA LEU A 238 6.97 10.69 10.61
C LEU A 238 8.44 10.34 10.33
N VAL A 239 9.32 10.61 11.30
CA VAL A 239 10.76 10.34 11.16
C VAL A 239 11.06 8.92 11.60
N LEU A 240 11.66 8.14 10.71
CA LEU A 240 12.09 6.78 10.97
C LEU A 240 12.99 6.69 12.19
N THR A 241 12.67 5.75 13.07
CA THR A 241 13.60 5.25 14.07
C THR A 241 14.64 4.33 13.43
N ASP A 242 15.73 4.09 14.15
CA ASP A 242 16.75 3.13 13.71
C ASP A 242 16.18 1.72 13.52
N ASP A 243 15.22 1.33 14.35
CA ASP A 243 14.60 0.00 14.32
C ASP A 243 13.67 -0.16 13.10
N GLU A 244 12.80 0.81 12.83
CA GLU A 244 11.96 0.82 11.62
C GLU A 244 12.81 0.80 10.34
N ALA A 245 13.86 1.63 10.31
CA ALA A 245 14.75 1.68 9.16
C ALA A 245 15.54 0.37 8.97
N ASN A 246 15.88 -0.37 10.04
CA ASN A 246 16.48 -1.70 9.93
C ASN A 246 15.49 -2.72 9.34
N VAL A 247 14.22 -2.67 9.75
CA VAL A 247 13.16 -3.53 9.20
C VAL A 247 12.97 -3.28 7.71
N ILE A 248 12.93 -2.01 7.29
CA ILE A 248 12.82 -1.62 5.89
C ILE A 248 13.99 -2.18 5.06
N VAL A 249 15.22 -2.01 5.55
CA VAL A 249 16.42 -2.49 4.84
C VAL A 249 16.39 -4.01 4.71
N ALA A 250 16.08 -4.73 5.79
CA ALA A 250 16.00 -6.19 5.76
C ALA A 250 14.94 -6.69 4.75
N ASN A 251 13.79 -6.04 4.67
CA ASN A 251 12.74 -6.40 3.71
C ASN A 251 13.19 -6.18 2.24
N ILE A 252 13.97 -5.12 1.98
CA ILE A 252 14.48 -4.83 0.64
C ILE A 252 15.61 -5.79 0.26
N GLU A 253 16.55 -6.07 1.17
CA GLU A 253 17.67 -7.01 0.92
C GLU A 253 17.17 -8.45 0.68
N GLN A 254 16.14 -8.90 1.40
CA GLN A 254 15.50 -10.21 1.17
C GLN A 254 14.82 -10.31 -0.20
N THR A 255 14.43 -9.17 -0.79
CA THR A 255 13.88 -9.12 -2.14
C THR A 255 14.99 -9.23 -3.19
N GLU A 256 16.21 -8.75 -2.91
CA GLU A 256 17.36 -8.80 -3.83
C GLU A 256 18.16 -10.13 -3.75
N GLU A 257 18.27 -10.80 -2.59
CA GLU A 257 19.03 -12.07 -2.47
C GLU A 257 18.34 -13.29 -3.12
N ASN A 258 17.08 -13.16 -3.55
CA ASN A 258 16.36 -14.21 -4.30
C ASN A 258 16.44 -14.05 -5.82
N GLU A 259 17.15 -13.05 -6.36
CA GLU A 259 17.43 -12.97 -7.79
C GLU A 259 18.79 -13.63 -8.14
N PRO A 260 18.84 -14.69 -8.96
CA PRO A 260 20.10 -15.19 -9.47
C PRO A 260 20.68 -14.15 -10.43
N GLY A 261 21.83 -13.58 -10.07
CA GLY A 261 22.49 -12.53 -10.83
C GLY A 261 22.57 -12.82 -12.34
N VAL A 262 21.94 -11.96 -13.14
CA VAL A 262 22.09 -11.94 -14.60
C VAL A 262 22.40 -10.52 -15.06
N ASN A 263 23.51 -10.41 -15.78
CA ASN A 263 23.95 -9.21 -16.46
C ASN A 263 22.86 -8.63 -17.39
N ASP A 264 22.70 -7.31 -17.34
CA ASP A 264 22.46 -6.41 -18.48
C ASP A 264 21.75 -7.04 -19.69
N SER A 265 20.41 -7.13 -19.64
CA SER A 265 19.51 -6.89 -20.79
C SER A 265 18.03 -7.10 -20.40
N GLY A 266 17.26 -6.00 -20.37
CA GLY A 266 15.80 -6.00 -20.46
C GLY A 266 15.05 -6.47 -19.21
N ILE A 267 14.69 -5.53 -18.33
CA ILE A 267 13.73 -5.78 -17.24
C ILE A 267 12.37 -6.03 -17.89
N VAL A 268 11.97 -7.31 -17.90
CA VAL A 268 10.57 -7.73 -18.05
C VAL A 268 10.05 -7.81 -16.62
N ASP A 269 9.02 -7.01 -16.34
CA ASP A 269 8.31 -6.95 -15.05
C ASP A 269 7.93 -8.37 -14.58
N SER A 270 8.65 -8.89 -13.59
CA SER A 270 8.62 -10.30 -13.17
C SER A 270 7.36 -10.68 -12.38
N ASN A 271 6.42 -9.75 -12.22
CA ASN A 271 5.16 -9.95 -11.52
C ASN A 271 3.96 -10.19 -12.45
N GLN A 272 4.11 -10.09 -13.78
CA GLN A 272 2.99 -10.25 -14.73
C GLN A 272 2.31 -11.63 -14.69
N ASP A 273 3.01 -12.66 -14.21
CA ASP A 273 2.49 -14.05 -14.15
C ASP A 273 2.07 -14.48 -12.72
N LYS A 274 2.27 -13.63 -11.70
CA LYS A 274 1.92 -13.95 -10.31
C LYS A 274 0.45 -13.63 -10.02
N ILE A 275 -0.11 -14.35 -9.05
CA ILE A 275 -1.46 -14.11 -8.56
C ILE A 275 -1.39 -12.93 -7.58
N ASP A 276 -2.12 -11.85 -7.86
CA ASP A 276 -2.33 -10.77 -6.90
C ASP A 276 -3.41 -11.20 -5.89
N LEU A 277 -3.02 -11.41 -4.65
CA LEU A 277 -3.91 -11.84 -3.58
C LEU A 277 -4.92 -10.75 -3.19
N ALA A 278 -4.62 -9.48 -3.47
CA ALA A 278 -5.56 -8.39 -3.22
C ALA A 278 -6.82 -8.51 -4.11
N ASP A 279 -6.70 -9.14 -5.29
CA ASP A 279 -7.83 -9.44 -6.15
C ASP A 279 -8.80 -10.44 -5.51
N TYR A 280 -8.36 -11.22 -4.53
CA TYR A 280 -9.17 -12.21 -3.83
C TYR A 280 -9.70 -11.70 -2.50
N LEU A 281 -9.64 -10.39 -2.26
CA LEU A 281 -10.27 -9.73 -1.13
C LEU A 281 -11.57 -9.00 -1.56
N PRO A 282 -12.55 -8.84 -0.65
CA PRO A 282 -13.80 -8.13 -0.93
C PRO A 282 -13.57 -6.74 -1.53
N VAL A 283 -14.05 -6.44 -2.74
CA VAL A 283 -13.84 -5.12 -3.40
C VAL A 283 -14.73 -3.99 -2.87
N SER A 284 -15.75 -4.31 -2.08
CA SER A 284 -16.66 -3.34 -1.49
C SER A 284 -17.11 -3.75 -0.10
N SER A 285 -17.47 -2.77 0.73
CA SER A 285 -18.12 -3.02 2.01
C SER A 285 -19.40 -3.83 1.81
N SER A 286 -19.57 -4.88 2.61
CA SER A 286 -20.68 -5.83 2.49
C SER A 286 -20.93 -6.51 3.83
N THR A 287 -22.06 -7.21 3.95
CA THR A 287 -22.28 -8.15 5.05
C THR A 287 -22.42 -9.52 4.43
N LYS A 288 -21.60 -10.45 4.89
CA LYS A 288 -21.64 -11.85 4.48
C LYS A 288 -22.31 -12.68 5.55
N SER A 289 -23.02 -13.73 5.14
CA SER A 289 -23.60 -14.70 6.05
C SER A 289 -22.97 -16.05 5.78
N TYR A 290 -22.65 -16.79 6.82
CA TYR A 290 -22.02 -18.10 6.69
C TYR A 290 -22.87 -19.16 7.41
N ILE A 291 -22.86 -20.37 6.87
CA ILE A 291 -23.36 -21.56 7.55
C ILE A 291 -22.17 -22.41 7.93
N THR A 292 -22.07 -22.67 9.24
CA THR A 292 -21.04 -23.51 9.81
C THR A 292 -21.63 -24.87 10.14
N LYS A 293 -20.99 -25.94 9.65
CA LYS A 293 -21.33 -27.33 9.98
C LYS A 293 -20.15 -27.96 10.67
N TYR A 294 -20.35 -28.49 11.86
CA TYR A 294 -19.28 -29.19 12.55
C TYR A 294 -19.77 -30.43 13.27
N ASN A 295 -18.87 -31.39 13.42
CA ASN A 295 -19.07 -32.57 14.25
C ASN A 295 -17.84 -32.72 15.14
N SER A 296 -18.05 -32.86 16.45
CA SER A 296 -16.96 -33.07 17.40
C SER A 296 -16.92 -34.53 17.83
N LEU A 297 -15.72 -35.08 17.96
CA LEU A 297 -15.46 -36.38 18.59
C LEU A 297 -16.08 -36.54 19.98
N THR A 298 -16.38 -35.42 20.66
CA THR A 298 -16.90 -35.40 22.03
C THR A 298 -18.42 -35.23 22.13
N SER A 299 -19.07 -34.76 21.06
CA SER A 299 -20.53 -34.66 20.97
C SER A 299 -21.10 -35.97 20.39
N SER A 300 -22.41 -36.19 20.50
CA SER A 300 -23.10 -37.47 20.27
C SER A 300 -23.12 -38.00 18.83
N ASN A 301 -22.10 -37.73 18.00
CA ASN A 301 -22.08 -37.93 16.54
C ASN A 301 -23.24 -37.20 15.82
N GLU A 302 -23.78 -36.14 16.41
CA GLU A 302 -24.79 -35.31 15.76
C GLU A 302 -24.10 -34.09 15.16
N GLU A 303 -24.29 -33.89 13.85
CA GLU A 303 -23.88 -32.68 13.14
C GLU A 303 -24.59 -31.47 13.77
N THR A 304 -23.82 -30.47 14.16
CA THR A 304 -24.34 -29.16 14.54
C THR A 304 -24.29 -28.25 13.32
N VAL A 305 -25.35 -27.47 13.13
CA VAL A 305 -25.43 -26.45 12.09
C VAL A 305 -25.71 -25.11 12.75
N ASP A 306 -24.75 -24.21 12.64
CA ASP A 306 -24.82 -22.83 13.12
C ASP A 306 -24.72 -21.85 11.95
N SER A 307 -24.97 -20.58 12.23
CA SER A 307 -24.81 -19.52 11.26
C SER A 307 -24.29 -18.26 11.93
N TYR A 308 -23.37 -17.56 11.28
CA TYR A 308 -22.91 -16.26 11.71
C TYR A 308 -22.90 -15.28 10.53
N SER A 309 -22.66 -14.01 10.82
CA SER A 309 -22.48 -13.00 9.79
C SER A 309 -21.25 -12.17 10.08
N GLU A 310 -20.65 -11.68 9.01
CA GLU A 310 -19.45 -10.86 9.05
C GLU A 310 -19.74 -9.54 8.34
N SER A 311 -19.53 -8.43 9.05
CA SER A 311 -19.61 -7.09 8.46
C SER A 311 -18.23 -6.70 7.95
N ILE A 312 -18.12 -6.40 6.66
CA ILE A 312 -16.89 -6.01 6.00
C ILE A 312 -16.99 -4.53 5.67
N THR A 313 -16.07 -3.73 6.22
CA THR A 313 -15.90 -2.33 5.86
C THR A 313 -14.62 -2.17 5.08
N ARG A 314 -14.73 -1.82 3.79
CA ARG A 314 -13.56 -1.48 2.98
C ARG A 314 -13.35 0.03 2.98
N ASN A 315 -12.14 0.44 3.36
CA ASN A 315 -11.65 1.80 3.23
C ASN A 315 -10.32 1.77 2.48
N ASN A 316 -10.37 2.01 1.17
CA ASN A 316 -9.22 1.97 0.26
C ASN A 316 -8.48 0.61 0.30
N ASN A 317 -7.28 0.63 0.86
CA ASN A 317 -6.39 -0.51 1.00
C ASN A 317 -6.60 -1.27 2.32
N THR A 318 -7.48 -0.79 3.21
CA THR A 318 -7.82 -1.48 4.45
C THR A 318 -9.20 -2.12 4.36
N LEU A 319 -9.34 -3.34 4.88
CA LEU A 319 -10.60 -3.99 5.16
C LEU A 319 -10.70 -4.26 6.66
N GLU A 320 -11.83 -3.91 7.25
CA GLU A 320 -12.18 -4.28 8.61
C GLU A 320 -13.30 -5.33 8.56
N TYR A 321 -13.01 -6.51 9.08
CA TYR A 321 -13.93 -7.63 9.24
C TYR A 321 -14.41 -7.63 10.68
N ILE A 322 -15.73 -7.57 10.89
CA ILE A 322 -16.34 -7.64 12.21
C ILE A 322 -17.21 -8.89 12.25
N HIS A 323 -16.81 -9.87 13.07
CA HIS A 323 -17.60 -11.08 13.31
C HIS A 323 -18.77 -10.73 14.23
N ASN A 324 -20.00 -10.81 13.72
CA ASN A 324 -21.21 -10.47 14.47
C ASN A 324 -21.71 -11.66 15.33
N ASP A 325 -20.81 -12.37 15.98
CA ASP A 325 -21.12 -13.45 16.92
C ASP A 325 -20.95 -12.99 18.38
N ASP A 326 -21.05 -13.92 19.33
CA ASP A 326 -20.93 -13.62 20.76
C ASP A 326 -19.53 -13.09 21.16
N SER A 327 -18.51 -13.25 20.30
CA SER A 327 -17.11 -12.94 20.59
C SER A 327 -16.67 -11.54 20.14
N ASN A 328 -17.39 -10.89 19.22
CA ASN A 328 -17.16 -9.51 18.73
C ASN A 328 -15.67 -9.14 18.57
N TYR A 329 -14.89 -9.97 17.89
CA TYR A 329 -13.54 -9.58 17.47
C TYR A 329 -13.59 -8.90 16.10
N SER A 330 -12.61 -8.03 15.85
CA SER A 330 -12.40 -7.44 14.53
C SER A 330 -11.04 -7.84 13.97
N THR A 331 -10.99 -8.05 12.66
CA THR A 331 -9.76 -8.27 11.92
C THR A 331 -9.56 -7.13 10.93
N ILE A 332 -8.43 -6.45 11.01
CA ILE A 332 -8.04 -5.39 10.08
C ILE A 332 -7.03 -5.97 9.12
N VAL A 333 -7.35 -5.94 7.83
CA VAL A 333 -6.47 -6.36 6.73
C VAL A 333 -6.01 -5.12 5.97
N THR A 334 -4.70 -4.91 5.88
CA THR A 334 -4.10 -3.80 5.11
C THR A 334 -3.34 -4.35 3.92
N ILE A 335 -3.74 -3.89 2.73
CA ILE A 335 -3.15 -4.23 1.43
C ILE A 335 -2.06 -3.21 1.12
N ASN A 336 -0.82 -3.66 1.05
CA ASN A 336 0.32 -2.84 0.65
C ASN A 336 0.74 -3.18 -0.78
N GLU A 337 1.74 -2.46 -1.29
CA GLU A 337 2.28 -2.69 -2.64
C GLU A 337 2.78 -4.13 -2.82
N ASN A 338 3.49 -4.66 -1.83
CA ASN A 338 4.16 -5.96 -1.92
C ASN A 338 3.66 -7.01 -0.93
N ASN A 339 2.86 -6.63 0.06
CA ASN A 339 2.37 -7.54 1.10
C ASN A 339 0.92 -7.21 1.51
N ILE A 340 0.28 -8.17 2.16
CA ILE A 340 -1.01 -8.02 2.82
C ILE A 340 -0.77 -8.37 4.28
N SER A 341 -1.10 -7.45 5.18
CA SER A 341 -1.00 -7.67 6.62
C SER A 341 -2.38 -7.80 7.23
N SER A 342 -2.55 -8.67 8.22
CA SER A 342 -3.77 -8.78 9.00
C SER A 342 -3.48 -8.67 10.48
N TYR A 343 -4.37 -8.02 11.21
CA TYR A 343 -4.32 -7.83 12.65
C TYR A 343 -5.68 -8.12 13.27
N SER A 344 -5.76 -9.01 14.25
CA SER A 344 -7.02 -9.31 14.95
C SER A 344 -7.03 -8.76 16.37
N ASP A 345 -7.99 -7.87 16.66
CA ASP A 345 -8.20 -7.34 18.00
C ASP A 345 -8.72 -8.47 18.92
N GLY A 346 -8.01 -8.74 20.02
CA GLY A 346 -8.33 -9.82 20.97
C GLY A 346 -7.31 -10.96 21.05
N TYR A 347 -6.52 -11.20 20.00
CA TYR A 347 -5.53 -12.30 19.98
C TYR A 347 -4.07 -11.83 19.87
N GLU A 348 -3.81 -10.51 19.84
CA GLU A 348 -2.48 -9.92 19.55
C GLU A 348 -1.81 -10.56 18.31
N TYR A 349 -2.64 -10.99 17.36
CA TYR A 349 -2.20 -11.77 16.22
C TYR A 349 -1.96 -10.85 15.02
N LYS A 350 -0.71 -10.80 14.53
CA LYS A 350 -0.32 -10.08 13.32
C LYS A 350 0.26 -11.06 12.31
N ASN A 351 -0.35 -11.12 11.12
CA ASN A 351 0.16 -11.88 9.99
C ASN A 351 0.57 -10.93 8.86
N THR A 352 1.54 -11.33 8.05
CA THR A 352 1.94 -10.60 6.83
C THR A 352 2.32 -11.61 5.76
N THR A 353 1.68 -11.50 4.61
CA THR A 353 1.90 -12.36 3.45
C THR A 353 2.31 -11.56 2.23
N ASN A 354 3.01 -12.17 1.28
CA ASN A 354 3.34 -11.52 0.01
C ASN A 354 2.06 -11.31 -0.80
N ARG A 355 1.89 -10.11 -1.37
CA ARG A 355 0.73 -9.78 -2.20
C ARG A 355 0.72 -10.55 -3.51
N TYR A 356 1.89 -10.81 -4.08
CA TYR A 356 2.04 -11.53 -5.33
C TYR A 356 2.61 -12.92 -5.06
N ALA A 357 1.82 -13.96 -5.33
CA ALA A 357 2.18 -15.34 -5.05
C ALA A 357 2.01 -16.25 -6.28
N ASN A 358 2.84 -17.29 -6.38
CA ASN A 358 2.63 -18.41 -7.28
C ASN A 358 1.88 -19.53 -6.57
N ILE A 359 1.29 -20.44 -7.37
CA ILE A 359 0.85 -21.73 -6.84
C ILE A 359 2.05 -22.47 -6.25
N GLY A 360 1.91 -22.91 -5.00
CA GLY A 360 2.94 -23.54 -4.18
C GLY A 360 3.73 -22.59 -3.29
N ASP A 361 3.59 -21.27 -3.44
CA ASP A 361 4.23 -20.32 -2.53
C ASP A 361 3.53 -20.35 -1.16
N PRO A 362 4.29 -20.20 -0.06
CA PRO A 362 3.73 -20.08 1.27
C PRO A 362 2.97 -18.77 1.40
N THR A 363 1.77 -18.85 1.95
CA THR A 363 0.85 -17.74 2.12
C THR A 363 0.78 -17.31 3.58
N TRP A 364 0.98 -18.25 4.49
CA TRP A 364 0.95 -18.03 5.91
C TRP A 364 1.83 -19.07 6.58
N THR A 365 2.71 -18.63 7.48
CA THR A 365 3.38 -19.48 8.46
C THR A 365 3.09 -18.99 9.88
N TYR A 366 2.73 -19.89 10.79
CA TYR A 366 2.54 -19.60 12.19
C TYR A 366 3.29 -20.61 13.05
N SER A 367 3.94 -20.14 14.11
CA SER A 367 4.61 -20.98 15.09
C SER A 367 4.24 -20.52 16.49
N TYR A 368 3.75 -21.44 17.31
CA TYR A 368 3.37 -21.21 18.70
C TYR A 368 4.03 -22.25 19.59
N SER A 369 4.50 -21.82 20.76
CA SER A 369 5.00 -22.73 21.78
C SER A 369 4.42 -22.40 23.15
N ALA A 370 4.08 -23.45 23.89
CA ALA A 370 3.59 -23.38 25.25
C ALA A 370 4.31 -24.43 26.11
N GLU A 371 4.72 -24.04 27.31
CA GLU A 371 5.38 -24.93 28.26
C GLU A 371 4.70 -24.83 29.64
N GLY A 372 4.58 -25.97 30.33
CA GLY A 372 4.11 -26.04 31.70
C GLY A 372 4.61 -27.29 32.43
N ASP A 373 4.17 -27.46 33.69
CA ASP A 373 4.63 -28.57 34.54
C ASP A 373 4.22 -29.93 33.94
N GLY A 374 5.17 -30.58 33.26
CA GLY A 374 4.98 -31.91 32.67
C GLY A 374 4.37 -31.91 31.26
N TYR A 375 4.23 -30.75 30.62
CA TYR A 375 3.86 -30.67 29.21
C TYR A 375 4.62 -29.57 28.46
N ALA A 376 4.97 -29.82 27.21
CA ALA A 376 5.43 -28.81 26.25
C ALA A 376 4.72 -29.04 24.92
N THR A 377 4.23 -27.98 24.28
CA THR A 377 3.58 -28.06 22.98
C THR A 377 4.20 -27.04 22.03
N GLN A 378 4.50 -27.47 20.82
CA GLN A 378 4.87 -26.61 19.70
C GLN A 378 3.89 -26.87 18.56
N THR A 379 3.27 -25.82 18.04
CA THR A 379 2.38 -25.88 16.90
C THR A 379 2.98 -25.05 15.77
N ASP A 380 3.20 -25.67 14.62
CA ASP A 380 3.70 -25.04 13.41
C ASP A 380 2.66 -25.20 12.30
N GLU A 381 2.13 -24.11 11.78
CA GLU A 381 1.18 -24.09 10.68
C GLU A 381 1.82 -23.46 9.44
N THR A 382 1.57 -24.07 8.29
CA THR A 382 1.99 -23.54 6.99
C THR A 382 0.87 -23.69 5.98
N CYS A 383 0.48 -22.57 5.37
CA CYS A 383 -0.48 -22.51 4.29
C CYS A 383 0.22 -22.26 2.95
N ILE A 384 -0.28 -22.90 1.89
CA ILE A 384 0.18 -22.73 0.50
C ILE A 384 -1.01 -22.60 -0.44
N PHE A 385 -0.88 -21.80 -1.51
CA PHE A 385 -1.86 -21.85 -2.59
C PHE A 385 -1.66 -23.12 -3.40
N GLU A 386 -2.56 -24.08 -3.25
CA GLU A 386 -2.46 -25.39 -3.88
C GLU A 386 -2.92 -25.35 -5.34
N ALA A 387 -3.98 -24.60 -5.63
CA ALA A 387 -4.56 -24.57 -6.97
C ALA A 387 -5.38 -23.31 -7.26
N ARG A 388 -5.58 -23.05 -8.55
CA ARG A 388 -6.58 -22.13 -9.08
C ARG A 388 -7.69 -22.93 -9.76
N LEU A 389 -8.92 -22.69 -9.37
CA LEU A 389 -10.11 -23.43 -9.77
C LEU A 389 -11.09 -22.52 -10.51
N THR A 390 -11.91 -23.12 -11.37
CA THR A 390 -13.04 -22.43 -12.02
C THR A 390 -14.38 -22.71 -11.34
N GLU A 391 -14.42 -23.78 -10.54
CA GLU A 391 -15.59 -24.24 -9.80
C GLU A 391 -15.15 -24.93 -8.51
N PHE A 392 -15.95 -24.77 -7.46
CA PHE A 392 -15.81 -25.49 -6.19
C PHE A 392 -17.19 -25.98 -5.77
N THR A 393 -17.30 -27.25 -5.36
CA THR A 393 -18.56 -27.82 -4.88
C THR A 393 -18.29 -28.76 -3.71
N HIS A 394 -18.92 -28.48 -2.57
CA HIS A 394 -18.80 -29.28 -1.36
C HIS A 394 -20.03 -29.08 -0.46
N GLY A 395 -20.43 -30.12 0.28
CA GLY A 395 -21.48 -29.99 1.30
C GLY A 395 -22.87 -29.52 0.81
N GLY A 396 -23.14 -29.58 -0.50
CA GLY A 396 -24.36 -29.06 -1.14
C GLY A 396 -24.27 -27.61 -1.64
N TYR A 397 -23.12 -26.95 -1.47
CA TYR A 397 -22.82 -25.61 -1.96
C TYR A 397 -21.98 -25.67 -3.23
N SER A 398 -22.17 -24.71 -4.14
CA SER A 398 -21.46 -24.66 -5.42
C SER A 398 -21.14 -23.20 -5.75
N TYR A 399 -19.86 -22.95 -6.02
CA TYR A 399 -19.33 -21.64 -6.36
C TYR A 399 -18.63 -21.73 -7.70
N ASN A 400 -18.78 -20.70 -8.53
CA ASN A 400 -18.23 -20.64 -9.87
C ASN A 400 -17.52 -19.30 -10.05
N GLY A 401 -16.39 -19.32 -10.75
CA GLY A 401 -15.60 -18.11 -10.98
C GLY A 401 -14.12 -18.39 -10.83
N ASP A 402 -13.36 -17.33 -10.61
CA ASP A 402 -11.93 -17.42 -10.38
C ASP A 402 -11.68 -17.68 -8.89
N ILE A 403 -11.26 -18.90 -8.53
CA ILE A 403 -11.17 -19.36 -7.13
C ILE A 403 -9.74 -19.81 -6.83
N LEU A 404 -9.17 -19.35 -5.72
CA LEU A 404 -7.95 -19.92 -5.14
C LEU A 404 -8.31 -20.96 -4.09
N LYS A 405 -7.60 -22.10 -4.16
CA LYS A 405 -7.58 -23.12 -3.13
C LYS A 405 -6.28 -22.99 -2.36
N GLU A 406 -6.39 -22.73 -1.07
CA GLU A 406 -5.29 -22.72 -0.11
C GLU A 406 -5.36 -24.01 0.71
N LYS A 407 -4.20 -24.61 0.99
CA LYS A 407 -4.07 -25.75 1.88
C LYS A 407 -3.20 -25.33 3.05
N CYS A 408 -3.73 -25.41 4.26
CA CYS A 408 -2.99 -25.22 5.49
C CYS A 408 -2.67 -26.58 6.11
N THR A 409 -1.45 -26.72 6.62
CA THR A 409 -0.99 -27.91 7.36
C THR A 409 -0.48 -27.44 8.71
N MET A 410 -1.18 -27.83 9.77
CA MET A 410 -0.82 -27.55 11.14
C MET A 410 -0.18 -28.79 11.75
N VAL A 411 1.02 -28.68 12.29
CA VAL A 411 1.75 -29.76 12.96
C VAL A 411 1.91 -29.40 14.42
N THR A 412 1.27 -30.16 15.30
CA THR A 412 1.37 -29.96 16.75
C THR A 412 2.22 -31.07 17.36
N THR A 413 3.39 -30.70 17.87
CA THR A 413 4.28 -31.59 18.64
C THR A 413 4.07 -31.34 20.13
N SER A 414 3.61 -32.35 20.87
CA SER A 414 3.43 -32.30 22.33
C SER A 414 4.33 -33.30 23.03
N ASP A 415 5.13 -32.85 24.00
CA ASP A 415 5.77 -33.71 24.99
C ASP A 415 4.90 -33.74 26.25
N ILE A 416 4.34 -34.89 26.59
CA ILE A 416 3.53 -35.09 27.79
C ILE A 416 4.23 -36.11 28.69
N ASN A 417 4.83 -35.65 29.79
CA ASN A 417 5.60 -36.47 30.73
C ASN A 417 6.75 -37.28 30.09
N GLY A 418 7.40 -36.74 29.05
CA GLY A 418 8.51 -37.38 28.35
C GLY A 418 8.09 -38.27 27.17
N GLU A 419 6.80 -38.28 26.82
CA GLU A 419 6.27 -38.93 25.62
C GLU A 419 5.92 -37.89 24.56
N GLU A 420 6.66 -37.91 23.45
CA GLU A 420 6.39 -37.08 22.27
C GLU A 420 5.18 -37.60 21.49
N ARG A 421 4.28 -36.70 21.13
CA ARG A 421 3.12 -36.92 20.28
C ARG A 421 3.14 -35.87 19.18
N ILE A 422 2.86 -36.30 17.95
CA ILE A 422 2.77 -35.40 16.79
C ILE A 422 1.37 -35.56 16.25
N GLU A 423 0.65 -34.46 16.16
CA GLU A 423 -0.66 -34.32 15.53
C GLU A 423 -0.49 -33.47 14.28
N THR A 424 -1.26 -33.74 13.23
CA THR A 424 -1.17 -32.99 11.98
C THR A 424 -2.57 -32.79 11.45
N ASP A 425 -2.98 -31.53 11.32
CA ASP A 425 -4.30 -31.15 10.84
C ASP A 425 -4.18 -30.47 9.48
N ILE A 426 -5.18 -30.70 8.63
CA ILE A 426 -5.21 -30.17 7.26
C ILE A 426 -6.54 -29.46 7.04
N SER A 427 -6.45 -28.17 6.77
CA SER A 427 -7.59 -27.35 6.38
C SER A 427 -7.40 -26.77 4.97
N TYR A 428 -8.52 -26.41 4.36
CA TYR A 428 -8.58 -25.87 3.02
C TYR A 428 -9.44 -24.61 2.96
N GLY A 429 -8.79 -23.48 2.68
CA GLY A 429 -9.44 -22.21 2.39
C GLY A 429 -9.78 -22.07 0.91
N TYR A 430 -10.97 -21.58 0.60
CA TYR A 430 -11.40 -21.27 -0.76
C TYR A 430 -11.75 -19.79 -0.87
N PHE A 431 -11.03 -19.08 -1.74
CA PHE A 431 -11.16 -17.63 -1.93
C PHE A 431 -11.63 -17.34 -3.35
N GLN A 432 -12.75 -16.64 -3.50
CA GLN A 432 -13.24 -16.21 -4.80
C GLN A 432 -12.83 -14.77 -5.08
N LYS A 433 -12.32 -14.52 -6.30
CA LYS A 433 -11.94 -13.20 -6.78
C LYS A 433 -13.05 -12.18 -6.52
N GLU A 434 -12.65 -11.02 -5.99
CA GLU A 434 -13.46 -9.87 -5.58
C GLU A 434 -14.44 -10.12 -4.42
N ILE A 435 -14.60 -11.37 -3.99
CA ILE A 435 -15.52 -11.78 -2.92
C ILE A 435 -14.76 -12.00 -1.62
N GLY A 436 -13.62 -12.68 -1.61
CA GLY A 436 -12.99 -13.17 -0.38
C GLY A 436 -13.24 -14.65 -0.13
N ILE A 437 -13.14 -15.07 1.13
CA ILE A 437 -13.45 -16.43 1.57
C ILE A 437 -14.89 -16.78 1.19
N ILE A 438 -15.04 -17.95 0.57
CA ILE A 438 -16.33 -18.57 0.20
C ILE A 438 -16.56 -19.90 0.91
N ALA A 439 -15.48 -20.59 1.31
CA ALA A 439 -15.56 -21.75 2.17
C ALA A 439 -14.24 -21.98 2.91
N ASP A 440 -14.35 -22.58 4.09
CA ASP A 440 -13.23 -23.12 4.85
C ASP A 440 -13.58 -24.55 5.26
N ILE A 441 -12.71 -25.50 4.93
CA ILE A 441 -12.95 -26.93 5.09
C ILE A 441 -11.83 -27.52 5.93
N ASP A 442 -12.14 -27.84 7.16
CA ASP A 442 -11.22 -28.50 8.10
C ASP A 442 -11.69 -29.94 8.34
N ASP A 443 -10.87 -30.88 7.88
CA ASP A 443 -11.12 -32.32 7.98
C ASP A 443 -10.11 -32.95 8.96
N ASP A 444 -10.51 -33.12 10.21
CA ASP A 444 -9.70 -33.82 11.22
C ASP A 444 -9.67 -35.34 10.93
N CYS A 445 -8.64 -35.78 10.23
CA CYS A 445 -8.43 -37.18 9.88
C CYS A 445 -7.59 -37.96 10.91
N VAL A 446 -7.91 -37.82 12.20
CA VAL A 446 -7.12 -38.45 13.26
C VAL A 446 -7.31 -39.97 13.26
N ASN A 447 -6.24 -40.71 12.91
CA ASN A 447 -6.18 -42.15 13.17
C ASN A 447 -6.07 -42.38 14.68
N GLN A 448 -7.15 -42.89 15.30
CA GLN A 448 -7.22 -43.08 16.76
C GLN A 448 -6.19 -44.07 17.33
N GLU A 449 -5.57 -44.92 16.49
CA GLU A 449 -4.56 -45.87 16.94
C GLU A 449 -3.13 -45.33 16.82
N THR A 450 -2.86 -44.45 15.84
CA THR A 450 -1.50 -43.98 15.53
C THR A 450 -1.28 -42.49 15.72
N PHE A 451 -2.34 -41.68 15.87
CA PHE A 451 -2.31 -40.22 15.87
C PHE A 451 -1.60 -39.62 14.64
N VAL A 452 -1.69 -40.29 13.49
CA VAL A 452 -1.13 -39.81 12.21
C VAL A 452 -2.28 -39.63 11.23
N THR A 453 -2.39 -38.46 10.61
CA THR A 453 -3.40 -38.17 9.58
C THR A 453 -3.03 -38.81 8.24
N GLU A 454 -4.03 -39.40 7.58
CA GLU A 454 -3.98 -39.76 6.16
C GLU A 454 -4.67 -38.66 5.33
N ASP A 455 -4.23 -38.47 4.09
CA ASP A 455 -4.72 -37.45 3.14
C ASP A 455 -6.27 -37.44 3.05
N THR A 456 -6.87 -36.25 3.10
CA THR A 456 -8.31 -36.03 3.37
C THR A 456 -9.24 -36.59 2.28
N GLU A 457 -8.77 -36.80 1.06
CA GLU A 457 -9.59 -37.28 -0.08
C GLU A 457 -10.18 -38.70 0.10
N GLY A 458 -9.71 -39.48 1.10
CA GLY A 458 -10.17 -40.86 1.33
C GLY A 458 -10.66 -41.18 2.74
N CYS A 459 -10.67 -40.19 3.64
CA CYS A 459 -10.96 -40.35 5.05
C CYS A 459 -12.46 -40.11 5.32
N SER A 460 -13.06 -40.89 6.21
CA SER A 460 -14.37 -40.55 6.79
C SER A 460 -14.07 -39.74 8.04
N PRO A 461 -14.15 -38.40 8.01
CA PRO A 461 -13.73 -37.56 9.13
C PRO A 461 -14.47 -37.97 10.41
N ASN A 462 -13.74 -38.12 11.51
CA ASN A 462 -14.35 -38.40 12.81
C ASN A 462 -14.81 -37.09 13.49
N SER A 463 -14.14 -35.97 13.17
CA SER A 463 -14.57 -34.59 13.39
C SER A 463 -14.33 -33.79 12.12
N TYR A 464 -15.10 -32.71 11.96
CA TYR A 464 -14.90 -31.76 10.87
C TYR A 464 -15.46 -30.41 11.29
N TYR A 465 -14.93 -29.36 10.66
CA TYR A 465 -15.46 -28.00 10.72
C TYR A 465 -15.52 -27.43 9.31
N TYR A 466 -16.73 -27.15 8.84
CA TYR A 466 -16.95 -26.60 7.50
C TYR A 466 -17.68 -25.28 7.61
N ASP A 467 -17.20 -24.29 6.90
CA ASP A 467 -17.84 -23.01 6.79
C ASP A 467 -18.14 -22.67 5.33
N TYR A 468 -19.33 -22.14 5.07
CA TYR A 468 -19.81 -21.87 3.71
C TYR A 468 -20.47 -20.50 3.63
N LEU A 469 -20.04 -19.67 2.68
CA LEU A 469 -20.71 -18.43 2.34
C LEU A 469 -22.11 -18.70 1.79
N VAL A 470 -23.10 -18.01 2.35
CA VAL A 470 -24.49 -18.04 1.90
C VAL A 470 -24.83 -16.68 1.31
N GLU A 471 -24.92 -16.62 -0.02
CA GLU A 471 -25.40 -15.44 -0.76
C GLU A 471 -26.88 -15.10 -0.50
#